data_AF-A0A2E7LUG5-F1
#
_entry.id   AF-A0A2E7LUG5-F1
#
_cell.length_a   1.000
_cell.length_b   1.000
_cell.length_c   1.000
_cell.angle_alpha   90.00
_cell.angle_beta   90.00
_cell.angle_gamma   90.00
#
_symmetry.space_group_name_H-M   'P 1'
#
loop_
_entity.id
_entity.type
_entity.pdbx_description
1 polymer ?
#
loop_
_entity_poly.entity_id
_entity_poly.type
_entity_poly.pdbx_seq_one_letter_code
_entity_poly.pdbx_strand_id
1 'polypeptide(L)'
;MFNVTQSKKFIEKELTKFQKLNYNQFRWWRWYESKNKPLPNKADFRDKIFNGDFDQGPYQLQAWLCEHMLNEIYEECMPDVQMYLEKSKLLGARRKRLWEDHERDEADKLDNLYKHFMKNFDISRDEINDEIDICMGTILDLYYQIEEKYNKIYLKSRRGRPAKNVKTG
;
A
#
# COMPACT_ATOMS: atom_id res chain seq x y z
N MET A 1 25.94 -7.88 7.47
CA MET A 1 25.21 -6.82 8.20
C MET A 1 24.32 -6.09 7.20
N PHE A 2 23.09 -5.77 7.57
CA PHE A 2 22.15 -5.08 6.67
C PHE A 2 22.51 -3.59 6.58
N ASN A 3 22.49 -3.03 5.37
CA ASN A 3 22.61 -1.59 5.16
C ASN A 3 21.21 -0.98 5.13
N VAL A 4 20.75 -0.45 6.26
CA VAL A 4 19.40 0.10 6.40
C VAL A 4 19.39 1.57 6.02
N THR A 5 18.55 1.94 5.05
CA THR A 5 18.47 3.30 4.49
C THR A 5 18.14 4.37 5.54
N GLN A 6 17.24 4.05 6.47
CA GLN A 6 16.74 5.01 7.46
C GLN A 6 17.23 4.67 8.87
N SER A 7 17.42 5.69 9.70
CA SER A 7 17.82 5.49 11.10
C SER A 7 16.70 4.82 11.91
N LYS A 8 17.07 3.99 12.90
CA LYS A 8 16.11 3.32 13.81
C LYS A 8 15.14 4.32 14.46
N LYS A 9 15.66 5.45 14.96
CA LYS A 9 14.86 6.51 15.59
C LYS A 9 13.83 7.12 14.64
N PHE A 10 14.19 7.32 13.37
CA PHE A 10 13.24 7.79 12.37
C PHE A 10 12.14 6.76 12.13
N ILE A 11 12.50 5.49 11.95
CA ILE A 11 11.56 4.39 11.72
C ILE A 11 10.57 4.26 12.88
N GLU A 12 11.05 4.26 14.12
CA GLU A 12 10.19 4.18 15.31
C GLU A 12 9.21 5.36 15.39
N LYS A 13 9.68 6.59 15.08
CA LYS A 13 8.83 7.78 15.01
C LYS A 13 7.76 7.63 13.93
N GLU A 14 8.12 7.21 12.73
CA GLU A 14 7.17 7.03 11.62
C GLU A 14 6.14 5.93 11.93
N LEU A 15 6.55 4.83 12.57
CA LEU A 15 5.66 3.75 12.98
C LEU A 15 4.57 4.21 13.96
N THR A 16 4.79 5.27 14.74
CA THR A 16 3.75 5.83 15.63
C THR A 16 2.53 6.39 14.88
N LYS A 17 2.67 6.71 13.59
CA LYS A 17 1.55 7.16 12.75
C LYS A 17 0.56 6.03 12.47
N PHE A 18 0.96 4.77 12.63
CA PHE A 18 0.16 3.58 12.36
C PHE A 18 -0.50 3.02 13.62
N GLN A 19 -1.44 2.08 13.46
CA GLN A 19 -2.07 1.39 14.57
C GLN A 19 -1.16 0.25 15.05
N LYS A 20 -0.80 0.25 16.34
CA LYS A 20 -0.09 -0.86 16.96
C LYS A 20 -1.02 -2.06 17.15
N LEU A 21 -0.55 -3.25 16.79
CA LEU A 21 -1.30 -4.49 16.88
C LEU A 21 -1.01 -5.24 18.18
N ASN A 22 -2.04 -5.95 18.67
CA ASN A 22 -1.86 -7.00 19.66
C ASN A 22 -1.35 -8.28 18.99
N TYR A 23 -0.73 -9.16 19.77
CA TYR A 23 -0.23 -10.43 19.25
C TYR A 23 -1.36 -11.26 18.61
N ASN A 24 -1.09 -11.79 17.41
CA ASN A 24 -1.99 -12.65 16.68
C ASN A 24 -1.17 -13.76 16.00
N GLN A 25 -1.49 -15.02 16.28
CA GLN A 25 -0.77 -16.17 15.73
C GLN A 25 -0.75 -16.25 14.19
N PHE A 26 -1.77 -15.71 13.51
CA PHE A 26 -1.87 -15.71 12.05
C PHE A 26 -1.16 -14.53 11.39
N ARG A 27 -0.81 -13.49 12.16
CA ARG A 27 -0.16 -12.26 11.67
C ARG A 27 1.00 -11.84 12.59
N TRP A 28 1.66 -12.81 13.22
CA TRP A 28 2.64 -12.59 14.30
C TRP A 28 3.88 -11.80 13.87
N TRP A 29 4.12 -11.71 12.55
CA TRP A 29 5.22 -10.95 11.96
C TRP A 29 4.92 -9.46 11.87
N ARG A 30 3.67 -9.02 12.07
CA ARG A 30 3.26 -7.62 12.03
C ARG A 30 3.15 -7.05 13.44
N TRP A 31 3.70 -5.86 13.63
CA TRP A 31 3.53 -5.02 14.81
C TRP A 31 2.60 -3.84 14.57
N TYR A 32 2.49 -3.37 13.33
CA TYR A 32 1.70 -2.20 12.95
C TYR A 32 0.84 -2.47 11.71
N GLU A 33 -0.30 -1.79 11.64
CA GLU A 33 -1.26 -1.81 10.52
C GLU A 33 -1.75 -0.38 10.23
N SER A 34 -2.24 -0.14 9.01
CA SER A 34 -2.89 1.12 8.64
C SER A 34 -4.08 1.42 9.54
N LYS A 35 -4.25 2.67 9.96
CA LYS A 35 -5.36 3.09 10.83
C LYS A 35 -6.71 3.00 10.12
N ASN A 36 -6.75 3.46 8.87
CA ASN A 36 -7.94 3.44 8.06
C ASN A 36 -8.05 2.12 7.32
N LYS A 37 -9.26 1.57 7.31
CA LYS A 37 -9.58 0.43 6.45
C LYS A 37 -9.85 0.94 5.03
N PRO A 38 -9.44 0.21 3.99
CA PRO A 38 -9.74 0.59 2.62
C PRO A 38 -11.25 0.76 2.40
N LEU A 39 -11.64 1.81 1.68
CA LEU A 39 -13.06 2.03 1.40
C LEU A 39 -13.62 0.95 0.45
N PRO A 40 -14.94 0.68 0.47
CA PRO A 40 -15.55 -0.28 -0.44
C PRO A 40 -15.31 0.06 -1.92
N ASN A 41 -15.31 -0.95 -2.80
CA ASN A 41 -15.06 -0.78 -4.25
C ASN A 41 -16.00 0.20 -4.98
N LYS A 42 -17.15 0.50 -4.37
CA LYS A 42 -18.16 1.44 -4.91
C LYS A 42 -17.96 2.88 -4.42
N ALA A 43 -17.08 3.10 -3.44
CA ALA A 43 -16.79 4.45 -2.97
C ALA A 43 -16.15 5.27 -4.09
N ASP A 44 -16.33 6.59 -3.99
CA ASP A 44 -15.79 7.52 -4.96
C ASP A 44 -14.25 7.45 -4.99
N PHE A 45 -13.67 7.68 -6.17
CA PHE A 45 -12.22 7.59 -6.32
C PHE A 45 -11.49 8.66 -5.50
N ARG A 46 -12.01 9.89 -5.46
CA ARG A 46 -11.41 10.97 -4.68
C ARG A 46 -11.45 10.67 -3.19
N ASP A 47 -12.56 10.11 -2.70
CA ASP A 47 -12.70 9.70 -1.29
C ASP A 47 -11.70 8.59 -0.92
N LYS A 48 -11.43 7.66 -1.84
CA LYS A 48 -10.41 6.61 -1.65
C LYS A 48 -9.00 7.18 -1.50
N ILE A 49 -8.66 8.18 -2.32
CA ILE A 49 -7.39 8.90 -2.20
C ILE A 49 -7.32 9.59 -0.82
N PHE A 50 -8.35 10.31 -0.42
CA PHE A 50 -8.38 10.99 0.89
C PHE A 50 -8.33 10.03 2.09
N ASN A 51 -8.89 8.82 1.97
CA ASN A 51 -8.81 7.82 3.02
C ASN A 51 -7.40 7.22 3.18
N GLY A 52 -6.53 7.41 2.19
CA GLY A 52 -5.21 6.80 2.10
C GLY A 52 -5.24 5.37 1.60
N ASP A 53 -6.24 4.98 0.80
CA ASP A 53 -6.34 3.62 0.23
C ASP A 53 -5.10 3.25 -0.60
N PHE A 54 -4.44 4.25 -1.18
CA PHE A 54 -3.26 4.11 -2.03
C PHE A 54 -1.95 4.52 -1.33
N ASP A 55 -2.02 4.92 -0.06
CA ASP A 55 -0.84 5.34 0.70
C ASP A 55 0.02 4.14 1.09
N GLN A 56 1.33 4.38 1.20
CA GLN A 56 2.29 3.35 1.56
C GLN A 56 1.98 2.71 2.93
N GLY A 57 2.02 1.39 2.98
CA GLY A 57 1.76 0.62 4.21
C GLY A 57 2.95 0.60 5.20
N PRO A 58 2.74 0.14 6.45
CA PRO A 58 3.79 0.11 7.47
C PRO A 58 4.82 -1.03 7.29
N TYR A 59 4.68 -1.87 6.27
CA TYR A 59 5.46 -3.10 6.14
C TYR A 59 6.96 -2.85 5.93
N GLN A 60 7.31 -1.89 5.07
CA GLN A 60 8.71 -1.52 4.81
C GLN A 60 9.41 -1.01 6.07
N LEU A 61 8.76 -0.09 6.80
CA LEU A 61 9.29 0.45 8.06
C LEU A 61 9.54 -0.66 9.09
N GLN A 62 8.62 -1.61 9.21
CA GLN A 62 8.78 -2.76 10.10
C GLN A 62 9.91 -3.70 9.65
N ALA A 63 10.10 -3.86 8.34
CA ALA A 63 11.18 -4.68 7.79
C ALA A 63 12.54 -4.05 8.09
N TRP A 64 12.68 -2.73 7.90
CA TRP A 64 13.88 -1.98 8.29
C TRP A 64 14.15 -2.02 9.80
N LEU A 65 13.09 -1.98 10.62
CA LEU A 65 13.25 -2.17 12.07
C LEU A 65 13.82 -3.56 12.40
N CYS A 66 13.34 -4.61 11.70
CA CYS A 66 13.91 -5.95 11.86
C CYS A 66 15.38 -6.00 11.45
N GLU A 67 15.78 -5.29 10.40
CA GLU A 67 17.18 -5.24 9.94
C GLU A 67 18.09 -4.57 10.96
N HIS A 68 17.66 -3.46 11.58
CA HIS A 68 18.39 -2.84 12.70
C HIS A 68 18.54 -3.82 13.87
N MET A 69 17.46 -4.47 14.28
CA MET A 69 17.51 -5.46 15.37
C MET A 69 18.39 -6.68 15.01
N LEU A 70 18.43 -7.11 13.76
CA LEU A 70 19.32 -8.19 13.30
C LEU A 70 20.79 -7.79 13.34
N ASN A 71 21.09 -6.52 13.06
CA ASN A 71 22.43 -5.96 13.19
C ASN A 71 22.86 -5.90 14.67
N GLU A 72 21.97 -5.48 15.58
CA GLU A 72 22.21 -5.48 17.04
C GLU A 72 22.51 -6.91 17.55
N ILE A 73 21.72 -7.91 17.13
CA ILE A 73 21.95 -9.33 17.50
C ILE A 73 23.29 -9.82 16.93
N TYR A 74 23.67 -9.39 15.73
CA TYR A 74 24.95 -9.75 15.13
C TYR A 74 26.12 -9.22 15.98
N GLU A 75 26.08 -7.95 16.37
CA GLU A 75 27.10 -7.35 17.24
C GLU A 75 27.19 -8.03 18.61
N GLU A 76 26.05 -8.42 19.18
CA GLU A 76 25.98 -9.10 20.48
C GLU A 76 26.56 -10.53 20.44
N CYS A 77 26.34 -11.25 19.33
CA CYS A 77 26.64 -12.68 19.28
C CYS A 77 28.01 -13.02 18.71
N MET A 78 28.56 -12.18 17.83
CA MET A 78 29.83 -12.52 17.19
C MET A 78 30.98 -12.56 18.20
N PRO A 79 31.89 -13.56 18.11
CA PRO A 79 32.05 -14.52 17.01
C PRO A 79 31.22 -15.82 17.11
N ASP A 80 30.33 -15.97 18.09
CA ASP A 80 29.47 -17.15 18.24
C ASP A 80 28.32 -17.14 17.21
N VAL A 81 28.59 -17.78 16.08
CA VAL A 81 27.64 -17.92 14.97
C VAL A 81 26.43 -18.76 15.35
N GLN A 82 26.59 -19.78 16.20
CA GLN A 82 25.48 -20.65 16.59
C GLN A 82 24.46 -19.85 17.41
N MET A 83 24.94 -19.07 18.37
CA MET A 83 24.10 -18.17 19.16
C MET A 83 23.40 -17.12 18.29
N TYR A 84 24.10 -16.57 17.29
CA TYR A 84 23.50 -15.65 16.32
C TYR A 84 22.34 -16.31 15.56
N LEU A 85 22.53 -17.52 15.03
CA LEU A 85 21.51 -18.21 14.25
C LEU A 85 20.25 -18.49 15.09
N GLU A 86 20.42 -18.88 16.36
CA GLU A 86 19.31 -19.15 17.27
C GLU A 86 18.52 -17.88 17.60
N LYS A 87 19.20 -16.78 17.94
CA LYS A 87 18.55 -15.50 18.28
C LYS A 87 17.92 -14.81 17.07
N SER A 88 18.54 -14.90 15.90
CA SER A 88 18.10 -14.19 14.70
C SER A 88 16.98 -14.90 13.93
N LYS A 89 16.78 -16.21 14.13
CA LYS A 89 15.84 -17.06 13.37
C LYS A 89 14.44 -16.47 13.24
N LEU A 90 13.80 -16.10 14.36
CA LEU A 90 12.42 -15.59 14.36
C LEU A 90 12.34 -14.23 13.67
N LEU A 91 13.33 -13.37 13.91
CA LEU A 91 13.38 -12.02 13.36
C LEU A 91 13.66 -12.03 11.86
N GLY A 92 14.51 -12.95 11.38
CA GLY A 92 14.74 -13.19 9.96
C GLY A 92 13.47 -13.66 9.23
N ALA A 93 12.71 -14.58 9.84
CA ALA A 93 11.43 -15.02 9.30
C ALA A 93 10.39 -13.87 9.26
N ARG A 94 10.37 -13.02 10.30
CA ARG A 94 9.53 -11.81 10.34
C ARG A 94 9.89 -10.84 9.21
N ARG A 95 11.18 -10.51 9.07
CA ARG A 95 11.70 -9.63 8.02
C ARG A 95 11.27 -10.10 6.63
N LYS A 96 11.44 -11.39 6.33
CA LYS A 96 11.08 -11.98 5.03
C LYS A 96 9.60 -11.75 4.71
N ARG A 97 8.71 -12.08 5.65
CA ARG A 97 7.25 -11.91 5.46
C ARG A 97 6.83 -10.45 5.33
N LEU A 98 7.51 -9.53 6.03
CA LEU A 98 7.23 -8.10 5.91
C LEU A 98 7.61 -7.55 4.53
N TRP A 99 8.73 -7.99 3.95
CA TRP A 99 9.08 -7.62 2.58
C TRP A 99 8.11 -8.22 1.56
N GLU A 100 7.74 -9.49 1.70
CA GLU A 100 6.71 -10.13 0.84
C GLU A 100 5.36 -9.41 0.92
N ASP A 101 4.95 -9.00 2.13
CA ASP A 101 3.73 -8.21 2.33
C ASP A 101 3.85 -6.82 1.70
N HIS A 102 5.01 -6.15 1.83
CA HIS A 102 5.26 -4.84 1.25
C HIS A 102 5.20 -4.87 -0.27
N GLU A 103 5.94 -5.77 -0.91
CA GLU A 103 6.01 -5.88 -2.37
C GLU A 103 4.62 -6.14 -2.97
N ARG A 104 3.86 -7.06 -2.37
CA ARG A 104 2.50 -7.36 -2.81
C ARG A 104 1.55 -6.17 -2.61
N ASP A 105 1.57 -5.56 -1.43
CA ASP A 105 0.66 -4.45 -1.08
C ASP A 105 0.91 -3.22 -1.98
N GLU A 106 2.16 -2.86 -2.23
CA GLU A 106 2.50 -1.75 -3.12
C GLU A 106 2.15 -2.04 -4.57
N ALA A 107 2.42 -3.25 -5.07
CA ALA A 107 2.04 -3.65 -6.43
C ALA A 107 0.52 -3.61 -6.61
N ASP A 108 -0.23 -4.14 -5.65
CA ASP A 108 -1.70 -4.16 -5.67
C ASP A 108 -2.28 -2.73 -5.61
N LYS A 109 -1.75 -1.86 -4.75
CA LYS A 109 -2.20 -0.46 -4.66
C LYS A 109 -1.91 0.31 -5.94
N LEU A 110 -0.72 0.16 -6.50
CA LEU A 110 -0.34 0.82 -7.74
C LEU A 110 -1.26 0.40 -8.89
N ASP A 111 -1.47 -0.91 -9.07
CA ASP A 111 -2.36 -1.42 -10.11
C ASP A 111 -3.82 -0.98 -9.90
N ASN A 112 -4.30 -0.97 -8.65
CA ASN A 112 -5.61 -0.43 -8.32
C ASN A 112 -5.72 1.07 -8.60
N LEU A 113 -4.67 1.86 -8.37
CA LEU A 113 -4.64 3.28 -8.66
C LEU A 113 -4.84 3.53 -10.16
N TYR A 114 -4.08 2.85 -11.03
CA TYR A 114 -4.26 2.92 -12.49
C TYR A 114 -5.68 2.53 -12.90
N LYS A 115 -6.20 1.40 -12.37
CA LYS A 115 -7.57 0.95 -12.66
C LYS A 115 -8.61 1.98 -12.25
N HIS A 116 -8.41 2.66 -11.13
CA HIS A 116 -9.31 3.69 -10.68
C HIS A 116 -9.27 4.94 -11.59
N PHE A 117 -8.11 5.37 -12.05
CA PHE A 117 -8.01 6.44 -13.05
C PHE A 117 -8.74 6.08 -14.34
N MET A 118 -8.39 4.95 -14.97
CA MET A 118 -8.98 4.51 -16.24
C MET A 118 -10.49 4.22 -16.16
N LYS A 119 -11.02 3.96 -14.95
CA LYS A 119 -12.45 3.76 -14.74
C LYS A 119 -13.22 5.08 -14.63
N ASN A 120 -12.59 6.13 -14.12
CA ASN A 120 -13.22 7.42 -13.86
C ASN A 120 -12.96 8.45 -14.96
N PHE A 121 -11.89 8.30 -15.72
CA PHE A 121 -11.47 9.21 -16.79
C PHE A 121 -11.19 8.44 -18.07
N ASP A 122 -11.48 9.06 -19.22
CA ASP A 122 -11.14 8.53 -20.54
C ASP A 122 -9.65 8.75 -20.80
N ILE A 123 -8.83 7.88 -20.19
CA ILE A 123 -7.38 7.96 -20.20
C ILE A 123 -6.78 6.55 -20.25
N SER A 124 -5.70 6.40 -21.01
CA SER A 124 -4.90 5.17 -21.11
C SER A 124 -3.83 5.09 -20.02
N ARG A 125 -3.22 3.91 -19.84
CA ARG A 125 -2.15 3.73 -18.86
C ARG A 125 -0.90 4.55 -19.21
N ASP A 126 -0.58 4.66 -20.50
CA ASP A 126 0.59 5.42 -20.96
C ASP A 126 0.39 6.92 -20.74
N GLU A 127 -0.80 7.45 -21.02
CA GLU A 127 -1.13 8.85 -20.70
C GLU A 127 -1.07 9.12 -19.20
N ILE A 128 -1.53 8.19 -18.35
CA ILE A 128 -1.36 8.34 -16.89
C ILE A 128 0.13 8.42 -16.52
N ASN A 129 0.99 7.60 -17.12
CA ASN A 129 2.44 7.65 -16.87
C ASN A 129 3.02 9.02 -17.28
N ASP A 130 2.62 9.55 -18.43
CA ASP A 130 3.04 10.88 -18.88
C ASP A 130 2.60 11.96 -17.88
N GLU A 131 1.36 11.89 -17.36
CA GLU A 131 0.91 12.81 -16.32
C GLU A 131 1.67 12.64 -15.00
N ILE A 132 2.03 11.41 -14.62
CA ILE A 132 2.85 11.11 -13.43
C ILE A 132 4.23 11.75 -13.56
N ASP A 133 4.87 11.63 -14.72
CA ASP A 133 6.22 12.17 -14.95
C ASP A 133 6.23 13.71 -14.88
N ILE A 134 5.12 14.36 -15.23
CA ILE A 134 4.94 15.81 -15.14
C ILE A 134 4.53 16.24 -13.72
N CYS A 135 3.79 15.38 -13.01
CA CYS A 135 3.26 15.69 -11.69
C CYS A 135 4.38 15.67 -10.63
N MET A 136 4.69 16.83 -10.06
CA MET A 136 5.62 16.96 -8.93
C MET A 136 4.93 16.83 -7.56
N GLY A 137 3.66 16.45 -7.54
CA GLY A 137 2.80 16.46 -6.36
C GLY A 137 2.50 15.08 -5.79
N THR A 138 1.42 15.04 -5.02
CA THR A 138 0.83 13.84 -4.44
C THR A 138 -0.13 13.15 -5.41
N ILE A 139 -0.63 11.97 -5.04
CA ILE A 139 -1.69 11.27 -5.79
C ILE A 139 -2.93 12.17 -5.94
N LEU A 140 -3.21 13.03 -4.97
CA LEU A 140 -4.32 13.97 -5.04
C LEU A 140 -4.09 15.08 -6.06
N ASP A 141 -2.85 15.57 -6.18
CA ASP A 141 -2.49 16.56 -7.19
C ASP A 141 -2.57 15.96 -8.59
N LEU A 142 -2.08 14.72 -8.76
CA LEU A 142 -2.27 13.95 -9.99
C LEU A 142 -3.75 13.77 -10.33
N TYR A 143 -4.61 13.51 -9.34
CA TYR A 143 -6.05 13.41 -9.54
C TYR A 143 -6.64 14.70 -10.13
N TYR A 144 -6.31 15.87 -9.58
CA TYR A 144 -6.81 17.13 -10.12
C TYR A 144 -6.23 17.47 -11.48
N GLN A 145 -4.94 17.20 -11.71
CA GLN A 145 -4.30 17.38 -13.03
C GLN A 145 -5.03 16.58 -14.12
N ILE A 146 -5.36 15.31 -13.83
CA ILE A 146 -6.12 14.46 -14.75
C ILE A 146 -7.57 14.95 -14.88
N GLU A 147 -8.19 15.35 -13.79
CA GLU A 147 -9.58 15.85 -13.79
C GLU A 147 -9.77 17.12 -14.63
N GLU A 148 -8.76 17.98 -14.69
CA GLU A 148 -8.77 19.19 -15.52
C GLU A 148 -8.56 18.90 -17.02
N LYS A 149 -7.76 17.88 -17.35
CA LYS A 149 -7.33 17.59 -18.73
C LYS A 149 -8.19 16.56 -19.46
N TYR A 150 -8.75 15.58 -18.75
CA TYR A 150 -9.42 14.42 -19.34
C TYR A 150 -10.91 14.37 -19.00
N ASN A 151 -11.71 13.83 -19.91
CA ASN A 151 -13.15 13.71 -19.72
C ASN A 151 -13.50 12.65 -18.68
N LYS A 152 -14.44 12.96 -17.78
CA LYS A 152 -15.00 11.98 -16.84
C LYS A 152 -15.87 10.95 -17.54
N ILE A 153 -15.69 9.68 -17.17
CA ILE A 153 -16.53 8.58 -17.63
C ILE A 153 -17.75 8.46 -16.72
N TYR A 154 -18.92 8.76 -17.26
CA TYR A 154 -20.20 8.50 -16.58
C TYR A 154 -20.78 7.16 -17.03
N LEU A 155 -20.50 6.10 -16.26
CA LEU A 155 -21.11 4.79 -16.52
C LEU A 155 -22.61 4.82 -16.19
N LYS A 156 -23.46 4.90 -17.22
CA LYS A 156 -24.90 4.65 -17.05
C LYS A 156 -25.10 3.21 -16.57
N SER A 157 -25.80 3.05 -15.44
CA SER A 157 -26.24 1.74 -14.96
C SER A 157 -26.99 1.00 -16.07
N ARG A 158 -26.44 -0.12 -16.56
CA ARG A 158 -27.14 -1.03 -17.49
C ARG A 158 -28.16 -1.94 -16.80
N ARG A 159 -28.57 -1.63 -15.56
CA ARG A 159 -29.55 -2.42 -14.82
C ARG A 159 -30.95 -1.85 -15.00
N GLY A 160 -31.73 -2.53 -15.84
CA GLY A 160 -33.16 -2.38 -15.97
C GLY A 160 -33.75 -3.60 -16.68
N ARG A 161 -34.90 -4.08 -16.21
CA ARG A 161 -35.73 -5.06 -16.94
C ARG A 161 -36.04 -4.48 -18.32
N PRO A 162 -35.92 -5.25 -19.42
CA PRO A 162 -36.33 -4.77 -20.73
C PRO A 162 -37.78 -4.27 -20.67
N ALA A 163 -38.07 -3.13 -21.31
CA ALA A 163 -39.43 -2.62 -21.38
C ALA A 163 -40.35 -3.70 -21.97
N LYS A 164 -41.49 -3.97 -21.30
CA LYS A 164 -42.50 -4.89 -21.83
C LYS A 164 -43.06 -4.24 -23.10
N ASN A 165 -42.86 -4.89 -24.26
CA ASN A 165 -43.55 -4.51 -25.49
C ASN A 165 -45.06 -4.69 -25.26
N VAL A 166 -45.77 -3.58 -25.03
CA VAL A 166 -47.24 -3.57 -25.06
C VAL A 166 -47.62 -3.61 -26.54
N LYS A 167 -48.05 -4.78 -27.01
CA LYS A 167 -48.74 -4.88 -28.29
C LYS A 167 -50.08 -4.19 -28.12
N THR A 168 -50.21 -2.97 -28.62
CA THR A 168 -51.51 -2.35 -28.92
C THR A 168 -52.12 -3.15 -30.07
N GLY A 169 -53.12 -3.97 -29.74
CA GLY A 169 -54.04 -4.55 -30.72
C GLY A 169 -55.10 -3.54 -31.14
#